data_AF-A0AA37XCR9-F1
#
_entry.id   AF-A0AA37XCR9-F1
#
_cell.length_a   1.000
_cell.length_b   1.000
_cell.length_c   1.000
_cell.angle_alpha   90.00
_cell.angle_beta   90.00
_cell.angle_gamma   90.00
#
_symmetry.space_group_name_H-M   'P 1'
#
loop_
_entity.id
_entity.type
_entity.pdbx_description
1 polymer ?
#
loop_
_entity_poly.entity_id
_entity_poly.type
_entity_poly.pdbx_seq_one_letter_code
_entity_poly.pdbx_strand_id
1 'polypeptide(L)' 'MRTPFRSLNARVLGPDGWQLTFFQELEPLESRTQREGFTTDDRRPR' A
#
# COMPACT_ATOMS: atom_id res chain seq x y z
N MET A 1 8.47 8.34 -13.34
CA MET A 1 7.02 8.02 -13.42
C MET A 1 6.52 7.82 -11.99
N ARG A 2 5.61 8.66 -11.47
CA ARG A 2 5.00 8.46 -10.14
C ARG A 2 3.61 7.88 -10.36
N THR A 3 3.30 6.76 -9.70
CA THR A 3 1.94 6.19 -9.74
C THR A 3 0.98 7.12 -9.01
N PRO A 4 -0.34 7.11 -9.32
CA PRO A 4 -1.34 7.93 -8.62
C PRO A 4 -1.33 7.71 -7.10
N PHE A 5 -1.00 6.48 -6.67
CA PHE A 5 -0.92 6.08 -5.27
C PHE A 5 0.45 6.34 -4.63
N ARG A 6 1.39 6.99 -5.33
CA ARG A 6 2.77 7.24 -4.87
C ARG A 6 3.42 5.98 -4.29
N SER A 7 3.37 4.91 -5.06
CA SER A 7 3.90 3.60 -4.70
C SER A 7 4.88 3.07 -5.73
N LEU A 8 5.82 2.24 -5.28
CA LEU A 8 6.65 1.38 -6.12
C LEU A 8 5.96 0.03 -6.27
N ASN A 9 6.01 -0.50 -7.50
CA ASN A 9 5.48 -1.81 -7.83
C ASN A 9 6.60 -2.61 -8.48
N ALA A 10 6.78 -3.85 -8.05
CA ALA A 10 7.71 -4.78 -8.69
C ALA A 10 7.02 -6.11 -8.92
N ARG A 11 7.24 -6.72 -10.08
CA ARG A 11 6.85 -8.10 -10.37
C ARG A 11 8.11 -8.95 -10.42
N VAL A 12 8.12 -10.03 -9.67
CA VAL A 12 9.25 -10.95 -9.55
C VAL A 12 8.76 -12.36 -9.79
N LEU A 13 9.53 -13.14 -10.54
CA LEU A 13 9.29 -14.57 -10.70
C LEU A 13 9.83 -15.29 -9.46
N GLY A 14 8.96 -16.02 -8.79
CA GLY A 14 9.32 -16.89 -7.68
C GLY A 14 9.63 -18.32 -8.14
N PRO A 15 10.05 -19.19 -7.22
CA PRO A 15 10.16 -20.63 -7.47
C PRO A 15 8.84 -21.21 -7.99
N ASP A 16 8.95 -22.33 -8.70
CA ASP A 16 7.80 -23.10 -9.19
C ASP A 16 6.79 -22.30 -10.03
N GLY A 17 7.28 -21.28 -10.75
CA GLY A 17 6.47 -20.49 -11.68
C GLY A 17 5.57 -19.44 -11.02
N TRP A 18 5.77 -19.15 -9.74
CA TRP A 18 5.00 -18.12 -9.05
C TRP A 18 5.28 -16.73 -9.61
N GLN A 19 4.26 -15.88 -9.64
CA GLN A 19 4.43 -14.45 -9.93
C GLN A 19 4.10 -13.64 -8.68
N LEU A 20 5.14 -13.05 -8.09
CA LEU A 20 5.03 -12.22 -6.90
C LEU A 20 4.90 -10.76 -7.32
N THR A 21 3.94 -10.05 -6.74
CA THR A 21 3.80 -8.60 -6.90
C THR A 21 4.08 -7.93 -5.56
N PHE A 22 5.13 -7.12 -5.52
CA PHE A 22 5.47 -6.31 -4.36
C PHE A 22 4.92 -4.90 -4.55
N PHE A 23 4.35 -4.37 -3.48
CA PHE A 23 3.87 -3.00 -3.39
C PHE A 23 4.54 -2.33 -2.20
N GLN A 24 5.17 -1.18 -2.45
CA GLN A 24 5.73 -0.34 -1.40
C GLN A 24 5.18 1.07 -1.53
N GLU A 25 4.65 1.59 -0.44
CA GLU A 25 4.29 3.00 -0.38
C GLU A 25 5.52 3.86 -0.13
N LEU A 26 5.56 5.01 -0.80
CA LEU A 26 6.65 5.97 -0.66
C LEU A 26 6.45 6.91 0.53
N GLU A 27 5.23 6.96 1.09
CA GLU A 27 4.93 7.78 2.25
C GLU A 27 5.24 7.02 3.54
N PRO A 28 5.92 7.63 4.52
CA PRO A 28 6.13 7.04 5.83
C PRO A 28 4.80 6.74 6.54
N LEU A 29 4.77 5.68 7.34
CA LEU A 29 3.57 5.26 8.06
C LEU A 29 3.01 6.40 8.93
N GLU A 30 3.88 7.15 9.61
CA GLU A 30 3.52 8.25 10.49
C GLU A 30 2.79 9.37 9.73
N SER A 31 3.22 9.66 8.51
CA SER A 31 2.55 10.65 7.65
C SER A 31 1.21 10.12 7.14
N ARG A 32 1.17 8.84 6.78
CA ARG A 32 -0.03 8.19 6.26
C ARG A 32 -1.13 8.07 7.33
N THR A 33 -0.78 7.80 8.58
CA THR A 33 -1.72 7.69 9.71
C THR A 33 -2.53 8.96 9.98
N GLN A 34 -2.05 10.10 9.48
CA GLN A 34 -2.69 11.40 9.66
C GLN A 34 -3.71 11.72 8.55
N ARG A 35 -3.79 10.91 7.49
CA ARG A 35 -4.71 11.17 6.38
C ARG A 35 -6.16 10.91 6.79
N GLU A 36 -7.04 11.78 6.32
CA GLU A 36 -8.48 11.56 6.42
C GLU A 36 -8.86 10.21 5.80
N GLY A 37 -9.65 9.41 6.51
CA GLY A 37 -10.02 8.06 6.09
C GLY A 37 -8.96 6.98 6.38
N PHE A 38 -7.81 7.31 6.96
CA PHE A 38 -6.88 6.31 7.53
C PHE A 38 -7.39 5.86 8.91
N THR A 39 -8.56 5.22 8.91
CA THR A 39 -9.19 4.66 10.11
C THR A 39 -9.80 3.31 9.76
N THR A 40 -9.88 2.42 10.74
CA THR A 40 -10.67 1.19 10.64
C THR A 40 -12.14 1.50 10.98
N ASP A 41 -13.05 0.68 10.45
CA ASP A 41 -14.51 0.85 10.54
C ASP A 41 -15.04 0.75 12.00
N ASP A 42 -14.17 0.32 12.92
CA ASP A 42 -14.40 0.17 14.37
C ASP A 42 -14.84 1.47 15.08
N ARG A 43 -14.73 2.62 14.41
CA ARG A 43 -15.06 3.95 14.93
C ARG A 43 -16.34 4.57 14.35
N ARG A 44 -17.10 3.85 13.53
CA ARG A 44 -18.36 4.36 12.97
C ARG A 44 -19.49 4.26 14.00
N PRO A 45 -20.17 5.35 14.39
CA PRO A 45 -21.43 5.23 15.10
C PRO A 45 -22.44 4.53 14.17
N ARG A 46 -23.09 3.48 14.70
CA ARG A 46 -24.14 2.73 13.99
C ARG A 46 -25.36 3.58 13.72
#